data_AF-A0A7Y7D5T8-F1
#
_entry.id   AF-A0A7Y7D5T8-F1
#
_cell.length_a   1.000
_cell.length_b   1.000
_cell.length_c   1.000
_cell.angle_alpha   90.00
_cell.angle_beta   90.00
_cell.angle_gamma   90.00
#
_symmetry.space_group_name_H-M   'P 1'
#
loop_
_entity.id
_entity.type
_entity.pdbx_description
1 polymer ?
#
loop_
_entity_poly.entity_id
_entity_poly.type
_entity_poly.pdbx_seq_one_letter_code
_entity_poly.pdbx_strand_id
1 'polypeptide(L)'
;MKGYGWMAVPLLGAVAWLPSQAWSASEQEIRDCQRHMNPLVVSQCIAKLKSKSVRLEEIECRKDLACWGERYSERAQKNCAVGFLRAANWDARWWSYWDEEELTHVRWRSRRDGVLEYYLDNGGVRLMCAFDPQIPQRVQVQYGPAVGDEGIEL
;
A
#
# COMPACT_ATOMS: atom_id res chain seq x y z
N MET A 1 -72.54 -13.89 -33.31
CA MET A 1 -71.47 -14.34 -34.25
C MET A 1 -70.73 -13.10 -34.76
N LYS A 2 -69.37 -13.13 -34.72
CA LYS A 2 -68.37 -12.20 -35.30
C LYS A 2 -68.34 -10.79 -34.68
N GLY A 3 -67.25 -10.26 -34.10
CA GLY A 3 -65.84 -10.16 -34.58
C GLY A 3 -65.74 -8.87 -35.43
N TYR A 4 -64.85 -7.89 -35.26
CA TYR A 4 -63.47 -7.80 -34.77
C TYR A 4 -63.20 -6.34 -34.34
N GLY A 5 -62.30 -6.11 -33.37
CA GLY A 5 -61.77 -4.79 -33.03
C GLY A 5 -60.26 -4.87 -32.83
N TRP A 6 -59.51 -4.44 -33.83
CA TRP A 6 -58.04 -4.35 -33.79
C TRP A 6 -57.66 -3.12 -32.97
N MET A 7 -56.84 -3.28 -31.93
CA MET A 7 -56.17 -2.16 -31.27
C MET A 7 -54.67 -2.34 -31.36
N ALA A 8 -54.04 -1.36 -32.02
CA ALA A 8 -52.62 -1.19 -32.16
C ALA A 8 -51.97 -0.98 -30.78
N VAL A 9 -50.92 -1.74 -30.49
CA VAL A 9 -50.06 -1.54 -29.32
C VAL A 9 -48.93 -0.60 -29.73
N PRO A 10 -48.77 0.58 -29.10
CA PRO A 10 -47.65 1.46 -29.41
C PRO A 10 -46.38 0.91 -28.75
N LEU A 11 -45.33 0.77 -29.57
CA LEU A 11 -43.94 0.60 -29.16
C LEU A 11 -43.51 1.81 -28.33
N LEU A 12 -43.58 1.70 -27.01
CA LEU A 12 -42.91 2.62 -26.09
C LEU A 12 -41.44 2.19 -25.97
N GLY A 13 -40.57 3.06 -26.47
CA GLY A 13 -39.12 2.88 -26.48
C GLY A 13 -38.55 2.65 -25.08
N ALA A 14 -37.73 1.61 -24.97
CA ALA A 14 -36.90 1.38 -23.80
C ALA A 14 -35.81 2.47 -23.75
N VAL A 15 -36.02 3.48 -22.91
CA VAL A 15 -34.94 4.37 -22.47
C VAL A 15 -34.07 3.53 -21.54
N ALA A 16 -32.94 3.05 -22.05
CA ALA A 16 -31.93 2.37 -21.25
C ALA A 16 -31.32 3.38 -20.28
N TRP A 17 -31.79 3.36 -19.03
CA TRP A 17 -31.13 4.04 -17.91
C TRP A 17 -29.79 3.34 -17.67
N LEU A 18 -28.71 3.88 -18.22
CA LEU A 18 -27.36 3.55 -17.79
C LEU A 18 -27.16 4.13 -16.39
N PRO A 19 -26.97 3.30 -15.35
CA PRO A 19 -26.68 3.83 -14.02
C PRO A 19 -25.36 4.59 -14.09
N SER A 20 -25.43 5.89 -13.81
CA SER A 20 -24.25 6.71 -13.61
C SER A 20 -23.48 6.10 -12.45
N GLN A 21 -22.40 5.39 -12.75
CA GLN A 21 -21.45 4.98 -11.72
C GLN A 21 -20.74 6.25 -11.24
N ALA A 22 -21.38 6.98 -10.33
CA ALA A 22 -20.69 7.93 -9.50
C ALA A 22 -19.92 7.11 -8.46
N TRP A 23 -18.65 6.82 -8.77
CA TRP A 23 -17.70 6.15 -7.87
C TRP A 23 -17.38 7.07 -6.68
N SER A 24 -18.36 7.28 -5.80
CA SER A 24 -18.13 7.78 -4.45
C SER A 24 -17.48 6.68 -3.62
N ALA A 25 -16.73 7.06 -2.58
CA ALA A 25 -16.16 6.12 -1.61
C ALA A 25 -17.28 5.22 -1.09
N SER A 26 -17.19 3.92 -1.34
CA SER A 26 -18.15 2.95 -0.85
C SER A 26 -18.12 2.92 0.69
N GLU A 27 -19.25 2.62 1.32
CA GLU A 27 -19.29 2.48 2.79
C GLU A 27 -18.27 1.43 3.29
N GLN A 28 -17.98 0.41 2.47
CA GLN A 28 -17.00 -0.61 2.78
C GLN A 28 -15.58 -0.03 2.85
N GLU A 29 -15.19 0.83 1.91
CA GLU A 29 -13.89 1.52 1.93
C GLU A 29 -13.75 2.44 3.16
N ILE A 30 -14.83 3.10 3.57
CA ILE A 30 -14.82 3.94 4.79
C ILE A 30 -14.66 3.07 6.04
N ARG A 31 -15.38 1.94 6.13
CA ARG A 31 -15.22 0.98 7.22
C ARG A 31 -13.81 0.41 7.28
N ASP A 32 -13.18 0.19 6.12
CA ASP A 32 -11.80 -0.27 6.02
C ASP A 32 -10.80 0.77 6.54
N CYS A 33 -10.98 2.05 6.20
CA CYS A 33 -10.20 3.13 6.81
C CYS A 33 -10.36 3.16 8.34
N GLN A 34 -11.56 2.89 8.85
CA GLN A 34 -11.86 2.91 10.28
C GLN A 34 -11.28 1.70 11.05
N ARG A 35 -10.78 0.66 10.35
CA ARG A 35 -10.06 -0.45 10.99
C ARG A 35 -8.72 -0.01 11.58
N HIS A 36 -8.19 1.13 11.16
CA HIS A 36 -6.97 1.69 11.75
C HIS A 36 -7.28 2.35 13.09
N MET A 37 -6.49 2.02 14.13
CA MET A 37 -6.67 2.60 15.48
C MET A 37 -6.22 4.05 15.60
N ASN A 38 -5.48 4.58 14.62
CA ASN A 38 -4.95 5.94 14.67
C ASN A 38 -5.91 6.93 13.97
N PRO A 39 -6.50 7.91 14.70
CA PRO A 39 -7.47 8.86 14.13
C PRO A 39 -6.92 9.69 12.96
N LEU A 40 -5.62 9.99 12.95
CA LEU A 40 -4.98 10.72 11.86
C LEU A 40 -4.89 9.87 10.58
N VAL A 41 -4.61 8.57 10.74
CA VAL A 41 -4.59 7.63 9.61
C VAL A 41 -5.99 7.45 9.05
N VAL A 42 -6.99 7.32 9.92
CA VAL A 42 -8.41 7.22 9.51
C VAL A 42 -8.84 8.46 8.73
N SER A 43 -8.55 9.67 9.23
CA SER A 43 -8.97 10.92 8.60
C SER A 43 -8.29 11.15 7.24
N GLN A 44 -6.98 10.86 7.13
CA GLN A 44 -6.25 10.92 5.86
C GLN A 44 -6.77 9.89 4.86
N CYS A 45 -7.08 8.67 5.31
CA CYS A 45 -7.65 7.62 4.47
C CYS A 45 -9.02 8.05 3.90
N ILE A 46 -9.92 8.57 4.75
CA ILE A 46 -11.24 9.06 4.32
C ILE A 46 -11.09 10.27 3.36
N ALA A 47 -10.16 11.19 3.62
CA ALA A 47 -9.90 12.33 2.75
C ALA A 47 -9.43 11.90 1.35
N LYS A 48 -8.53 10.90 1.29
CA LYS A 48 -8.10 10.30 0.01
C LYS A 48 -9.23 9.62 -0.72
N LEU A 49 -10.09 8.87 -0.01
CA LEU A 49 -11.23 8.18 -0.62
C LEU A 49 -12.21 9.14 -1.32
N LYS A 50 -12.39 10.34 -0.76
CA LYS A 50 -13.24 11.39 -1.35
C LYS A 50 -12.65 12.01 -2.61
N SER A 51 -11.35 11.89 -2.85
CA SER A 51 -10.68 12.47 -4.01
C SER A 51 -10.37 11.42 -5.07
N LYS A 52 -11.18 11.36 -6.13
CA LYS A 52 -11.00 10.40 -7.24
C LYS A 52 -9.62 10.50 -7.88
N SER A 53 -9.12 11.72 -8.10
CA SER A 53 -7.79 11.93 -8.71
C SER A 53 -6.68 11.40 -7.82
N VAL A 54 -6.72 11.67 -6.51
CA VAL A 54 -5.72 11.18 -5.55
C VAL A 54 -5.74 9.65 -5.47
N ARG A 55 -6.91 9.01 -5.48
CA ARG A 55 -6.98 7.54 -5.51
C ARG A 55 -6.33 6.96 -6.78
N LEU A 56 -6.65 7.53 -7.95
CA LEU A 56 -6.10 7.05 -9.22
C LEU A 56 -4.59 7.25 -9.30
N GLU A 57 -4.10 8.40 -8.82
CA GLU A 57 -2.68 8.69 -8.71
C GLU A 57 -1.97 7.71 -7.76
N GLU A 58 -2.60 7.36 -6.63
CA GLU A 58 -2.05 6.37 -5.71
C GLU A 58 -2.00 4.97 -6.30
N ILE A 59 -3.05 4.56 -7.02
CA ILE A 59 -3.08 3.28 -7.74
C ILE A 59 -1.98 3.23 -8.80
N GLU A 60 -1.79 4.33 -9.54
CA GLU A 60 -0.76 4.38 -10.58
C GLU A 60 0.64 4.36 -9.98
N CYS A 61 0.88 5.16 -8.94
CA CYS A 61 2.14 5.16 -8.21
C CYS A 61 2.47 3.79 -7.61
N ARG A 62 1.49 3.04 -7.10
CA ARG A 62 1.71 1.67 -6.58
C ARG A 62 2.19 0.68 -7.65
N LYS A 63 1.89 0.94 -8.93
CA LYS A 63 2.39 0.07 -10.01
C LYS A 63 3.88 0.30 -10.29
N ASP A 64 4.40 1.47 -9.94
CA ASP A 64 5.78 1.88 -10.17
C ASP A 64 6.60 1.82 -8.87
N LEU A 65 7.65 0.99 -8.85
CA LEU A 65 8.51 0.85 -7.67
C LEU A 65 9.18 2.18 -7.29
N ALA A 66 9.63 2.96 -8.27
CA ALA A 66 10.34 4.20 -8.02
C ALA A 66 9.42 5.22 -7.35
N CYS A 67 8.23 5.44 -7.93
CA CYS A 67 7.23 6.32 -7.35
C CYS A 67 6.80 5.87 -5.95
N TRP A 68 6.48 4.58 -5.78
CA TRP A 68 6.02 4.06 -4.49
C TRP A 68 7.11 4.10 -3.42
N GLY A 69 8.34 3.77 -3.80
CA GLY A 69 9.52 3.81 -2.94
C GLY A 69 9.83 5.22 -2.46
N GLU A 70 9.87 6.20 -3.37
CA GLU A 70 10.10 7.61 -3.06
C GLU A 70 9.01 8.17 -2.14
N ARG A 71 7.73 7.84 -2.42
CA ARG A 71 6.58 8.31 -1.64
C ARG A 71 6.64 7.89 -0.17
N TYR A 72 7.24 6.75 0.15
CA TYR A 72 7.23 6.18 1.49
C TYR A 72 8.60 6.02 2.15
N SER A 73 9.68 6.47 1.51
CA SER A 73 11.06 6.30 1.99
C SER A 73 11.28 6.87 3.38
N GLU A 74 10.90 8.13 3.62
CA GLU A 74 11.06 8.80 4.91
C GLU A 74 10.30 8.07 6.03
N ARG A 75 9.07 7.63 5.73
CA ARG A 75 8.24 6.89 6.68
C ARG A 75 8.83 5.51 6.96
N ALA A 76 9.33 4.83 5.94
CA ALA A 76 10.01 3.56 6.10
C ALA A 76 11.24 3.73 6.99
N GLN A 77 12.16 4.65 6.68
CA GLN A 77 13.36 4.93 7.47
C GLN A 77 13.03 5.12 8.95
N LYS A 78 12.05 5.98 9.26
CA LYS A 78 11.63 6.25 10.63
C LYS A 78 11.07 5.02 11.36
N ASN A 79 10.23 4.22 10.71
CA ASN A 79 9.61 3.06 11.37
C ASN A 79 10.58 1.88 11.46
N CYS A 80 11.41 1.68 10.44
CA CYS A 80 12.46 0.67 10.42
C CYS A 80 13.48 0.92 11.52
N ALA A 81 13.86 2.18 11.77
CA ALA A 81 14.76 2.54 12.86
C ALA A 81 14.30 2.02 14.23
N VAL A 82 13.00 2.13 14.53
CA VAL A 82 12.43 1.59 15.77
C VAL A 82 12.51 0.06 15.80
N GLY A 83 12.27 -0.59 14.66
CA GLY A 83 12.41 -2.04 14.52
C GLY A 83 13.82 -2.50 14.79
N PHE A 84 14.81 -1.86 14.16
CA PHE A 84 16.23 -2.19 14.32
C PHE A 84 16.72 -1.93 15.75
N LEU A 85 16.36 -0.78 16.36
CA LEU A 85 16.71 -0.49 17.76
C LEU A 85 16.20 -1.56 18.73
N ARG A 86 14.95 -1.99 18.58
CA ARG A 86 14.40 -3.07 19.44
C ARG A 86 15.22 -4.32 19.30
N ALA A 87 15.65 -4.61 18.09
CA ALA A 87 16.20 -5.88 17.75
C ALA A 87 17.71 -5.92 18.06
N ALA A 88 18.39 -4.77 17.99
CA ALA A 88 19.75 -4.55 18.52
C ALA A 88 19.85 -4.67 20.05
N ASN A 89 18.76 -4.43 20.79
CA ASN A 89 18.72 -4.76 22.22
C ASN A 89 18.75 -6.29 22.49
N TRP A 90 18.47 -7.13 21.49
CA TRP A 90 18.48 -8.59 21.61
C TRP A 90 19.71 -9.26 20.98
N ASP A 91 20.40 -8.61 20.03
CA ASP A 91 21.69 -9.07 19.47
C ASP A 91 22.68 -7.89 19.36
N ALA A 92 23.77 -7.95 20.12
CA ALA A 92 24.82 -6.92 20.15
C ALA A 92 25.52 -6.70 18.81
N ARG A 93 25.53 -7.70 17.91
CA ARG A 93 26.08 -7.56 16.55
C ARG A 93 25.22 -6.65 15.68
N TRP A 94 23.95 -6.47 16.00
CA TRP A 94 23.10 -5.59 15.22
C TRP A 94 23.49 -4.12 15.38
N TRP A 95 23.89 -3.74 16.60
CA TRP A 95 24.36 -2.39 16.89
C TRP A 95 25.53 -1.99 15.99
N SER A 96 26.46 -2.90 15.71
CA SER A 96 27.62 -2.59 14.86
C SER A 96 27.30 -2.38 13.38
N TYR A 97 26.10 -2.77 12.91
CA TYR A 97 25.71 -2.58 11.51
C TYR A 97 24.67 -1.49 11.33
N TRP A 98 23.86 -1.19 12.35
CA TRP A 98 22.71 -0.30 12.23
C TRP A 98 22.99 1.15 12.58
N ASP A 99 24.00 1.43 13.41
CA ASP A 99 24.17 2.76 13.98
C ASP A 99 24.34 3.82 12.87
N GLU A 100 23.43 4.80 12.86
CA GLU A 100 23.42 5.94 11.94
C GLU A 100 23.17 5.64 10.44
N GLU A 101 22.75 4.43 10.07
CA GLU A 101 22.63 4.03 8.65
C GLU A 101 21.29 4.39 7.98
N GLU A 102 21.36 4.86 6.73
CA GLU A 102 20.19 5.12 5.87
C GLU A 102 19.89 3.94 4.94
N LEU A 103 18.61 3.52 4.85
CA LEU A 103 18.20 2.49 3.89
C LEU A 103 18.10 3.10 2.50
N THR A 104 19.08 2.81 1.66
CA THR A 104 19.25 3.45 0.34
C THR A 104 18.62 2.69 -0.81
N HIS A 105 18.29 1.41 -0.62
CA HIS A 105 17.69 0.57 -1.65
C HIS A 105 16.25 0.20 -1.30
N VAL A 106 15.46 -0.06 -2.33
CA VAL A 106 14.05 -0.46 -2.18
C VAL A 106 13.67 -1.46 -3.26
N ARG A 107 12.92 -2.50 -2.88
CA ARG A 107 12.30 -3.46 -3.79
C ARG A 107 10.88 -3.81 -3.36
N TRP A 108 10.11 -4.42 -4.25
CA TRP A 108 8.82 -4.98 -3.91
C TRP A 108 8.99 -6.26 -3.09
N ARG A 109 8.46 -6.28 -1.86
CA ARG A 109 8.23 -7.54 -1.14
C ARG A 109 6.95 -8.21 -1.62
N SER A 110 5.89 -7.43 -1.76
CA SER A 110 4.62 -7.85 -2.34
C SER A 110 3.99 -6.70 -3.10
N ARG A 111 3.97 -6.78 -4.43
CA ARG A 111 3.33 -5.79 -5.28
C ARG A 111 1.80 -5.78 -5.10
N ARG A 112 1.21 -6.95 -4.85
CA ARG A 112 -0.23 -7.10 -4.59
C ARG A 112 -0.63 -6.31 -3.34
N ASP A 113 0.14 -6.46 -2.27
CA ASP A 113 -0.20 -5.91 -0.96
C ASP A 113 0.38 -4.48 -0.78
N GLY A 114 1.26 -4.03 -1.69
CA GLY A 114 1.91 -2.73 -1.62
C GLY A 114 3.05 -2.68 -0.60
N VAL A 115 3.59 -3.84 -0.22
CA VAL A 115 4.63 -3.99 0.80
C VAL A 115 6.00 -3.82 0.14
N LEU A 116 6.78 -2.89 0.70
CA LEU A 116 8.13 -2.59 0.29
C LEU A 116 9.12 -3.31 1.18
N GLU A 117 10.29 -3.58 0.63
CA GLU A 117 11.47 -3.98 1.40
C GLU A 117 12.58 -2.98 1.12
N TYR A 118 12.97 -2.27 2.17
CA TYR A 118 14.06 -1.32 2.15
C TYR A 118 15.31 -1.99 2.70
N TYR A 119 16.47 -1.73 2.08
CA TYR A 119 17.71 -2.35 2.49
C TYR A 119 18.94 -1.49 2.24
N LEU A 120 20.03 -1.85 2.93
CA LEU A 120 21.37 -1.30 2.77
C LEU A 120 22.37 -2.45 2.80
N ASP A 121 23.40 -2.37 1.95
CA ASP A 121 24.59 -3.22 2.02
C ASP A 121 25.78 -2.44 2.57
N ASN A 122 26.39 -2.91 3.65
CA ASN A 122 27.61 -2.34 4.20
C ASN A 122 28.53 -3.47 4.70
N GLY A 123 29.82 -3.42 4.34
CA GLY A 123 30.82 -4.37 4.84
C GLY A 123 30.53 -5.85 4.55
N GLY A 124 29.81 -6.15 3.46
CA GLY A 124 29.39 -7.52 3.11
C GLY A 124 28.18 -8.03 3.90
N VAL A 125 27.51 -7.17 4.66
CA VAL A 125 26.27 -7.46 5.38
C VAL A 125 25.14 -6.62 4.81
N ARG A 126 23.95 -7.21 4.72
CA ARG A 126 22.71 -6.54 4.34
C ARG A 126 21.81 -6.35 5.55
N LEU A 127 21.29 -5.14 5.71
CA LEU A 127 20.20 -4.83 6.64
C LEU A 127 18.90 -4.66 5.85
N MET A 128 17.83 -5.32 6.29
CA MET A 128 16.55 -5.31 5.58
C MET A 128 15.41 -4.94 6.51
N CYS A 129 14.51 -4.11 6.00
CA CYS A 129 13.27 -3.75 6.65
C CYS A 129 12.11 -3.88 5.68
N ALA A 130 11.22 -4.82 5.97
CA ALA A 130 9.94 -4.87 5.29
C ALA A 130 8.95 -3.91 5.92
N PHE A 131 8.39 -3.05 5.07
CA PHE A 131 7.53 -1.94 5.44
C PHE A 131 6.21 -2.03 4.67
N ASP A 132 5.11 -2.05 5.42
CA ASP A 132 3.75 -1.92 4.88
C ASP A 132 3.28 -0.47 5.08
N PRO A 133 3.11 0.32 4.00
CA PRO A 133 2.63 1.70 4.10
C PRO A 133 1.25 1.85 4.75
N GLN A 134 0.42 0.79 4.72
CA GLN A 134 -0.91 0.76 5.32
C GLN A 134 -0.86 0.43 6.82
N ILE A 135 0.19 -0.27 7.26
CA ILE A 135 0.39 -0.68 8.66
C ILE A 135 1.83 -0.39 9.09
N PRO A 136 2.27 0.88 9.10
CA PRO A 136 3.68 1.26 9.21
C PRO A 136 4.36 0.80 10.51
N GLN A 137 3.58 0.53 11.56
CA GLN A 137 4.07 0.02 12.82
C GLN A 137 4.46 -1.47 12.80
N ARG A 138 4.05 -2.23 11.77
CA ARG A 138 4.37 -3.66 11.61
C ARG A 138 5.61 -3.82 10.71
N VAL A 139 6.74 -3.36 11.21
CA VAL A 139 8.04 -3.59 10.57
C VAL A 139 8.57 -4.98 10.89
N GLN A 140 9.13 -5.64 9.88
CA GLN A 140 9.92 -6.85 10.04
C GLN A 140 11.34 -6.54 9.64
N VAL A 141 12.28 -6.84 10.54
CA VAL A 141 13.69 -6.52 10.36
C VAL A 141 14.51 -7.80 10.30
N GLN A 142 15.47 -7.85 9.38
CA GLN A 142 16.35 -8.99 9.13
C GLN A 142 17.75 -8.50 8.78
N TYR A 143 18.75 -9.34 8.97
CA TYR A 143 20.12 -9.07 8.55
C TYR A 143 20.86 -10.37 8.20
N GLY A 144 21.92 -10.26 7.41
CA GLY A 144 22.79 -11.40 7.06
C GLY A 144 23.78 -11.02 5.95
N PRO A 145 24.48 -11.99 5.35
CA PRO A 145 25.43 -11.73 4.27
C PRO A 145 24.79 -11.04 3.06
N ALA A 146 25.43 -10.02 2.49
CA ALA A 146 24.94 -9.37 1.27
C ALA A 146 25.19 -10.28 0.06
N VAL A 147 24.12 -10.82 -0.54
CA VAL A 147 24.18 -11.69 -1.73
C VAL A 147 23.29 -11.15 -2.84
N GLY A 148 23.86 -10.30 -3.71
CA GLY A 148 23.19 -9.74 -4.89
C GLY A 148 21.78 -9.17 -4.63
N ASP A 149 20.98 -8.98 -5.68
CA ASP A 149 19.58 -8.53 -5.52
C ASP A 149 18.61 -9.66 -5.20
N GLU A 150 19.09 -10.92 -5.10
CA GLU A 150 18.26 -12.10 -4.83
C GLU A 150 18.01 -12.31 -3.31
N GLY A 151 18.79 -11.67 -2.44
CA GLY A 151 18.53 -11.62 -0.99
C GLY A 151 19.50 -12.46 -0.15
N ILE A 152 19.31 -12.37 1.18
CA ILE A 152 20.09 -13.07 2.21
C ILE A 152 19.74 -14.57 2.23
N GLU A 153 20.76 -15.41 2.44
CA GLU A 153 20.55 -16.77 2.98
C GLU A 153 20.49 -16.63 4.51
N LEU A 154 19.33 -16.94 5.10
CA LEU A 154 19.07 -16.89 6.56
C LEU A 154 19.39 -18.22 7.24
#